data_AF-A0A956SQN1-F1
#
_entry.id   AF-A0A956SQN1-F1
#
_cell.length_a   1.000
_cell.length_b   1.000
_cell.length_c   1.000
_cell.angle_alpha   90.00
_cell.angle_beta   90.00
_cell.angle_gamma   90.00
#
_symmetry.space_group_name_H-M   'P 1'
#
loop_
_entity.id
_entity.type
_entity.pdbx_description
1 polymer ?
#
loop_
_entity_poly.entity_id
_entity_poly.type
_entity_poly.pdbx_seq_one_letter_code
_entity_poly.pdbx_strand_id
1 'polypeptide(L)' 'MLRRDFLEFVRTASLAATVPNAWRVSFRPRLLDDPFTLGVASGDPRMDRVMLWTRLAPRPLDPDGGMGGVRTGVRWEV' A
#
# COMPACT_ATOMS: atom_id res chain seq x y z
N MET A 1 -24.79 -32.13 -10.93
CA MET A 1 -23.62 -31.70 -10.14
C MET A 1 -23.32 -32.79 -9.12
N LEU A 2 -22.20 -33.51 -9.27
CA LEU A 2 -21.85 -34.61 -8.37
C LEU A 2 -21.11 -34.05 -7.13
N ARG A 3 -21.35 -34.63 -5.95
CA ARG A 3 -20.68 -34.31 -4.67
C ARG A 3 -19.15 -34.22 -4.78
N ARG A 4 -18.55 -34.98 -5.70
CA ARG A 4 -17.11 -35.00 -5.97
C ARG A 4 -16.61 -33.71 -6.61
N ASP A 5 -17.36 -33.15 -7.55
CA ASP A 5 -17.00 -31.90 -8.23
C ASP A 5 -17.05 -30.72 -7.26
N PHE A 6 -18.00 -30.75 -6.32
CA PHE A 6 -18.11 -29.76 -5.26
C PHE A 6 -16.90 -29.79 -4.30
N LEU A 7 -16.42 -30.97 -3.90
CA LEU A 7 -15.28 -31.09 -2.99
C LEU A 7 -13.95 -30.65 -3.64
N GLU A 8 -13.74 -30.99 -4.91
CA GLU A 8 -12.56 -30.51 -5.68
C GLU A 8 -12.59 -28.99 -5.86
N PHE A 9 -13.76 -28.42 -6.13
CA PHE A 9 -13.94 -26.98 -6.23
C PHE A 9 -13.60 -26.26 -4.91
N VAL A 10 -14.12 -26.75 -3.77
CA VAL A 10 -13.85 -26.17 -2.45
C VAL A 10 -12.36 -26.26 -2.08
N ARG A 11 -11.71 -27.38 -2.39
CA ARG A 11 -10.26 -27.59 -2.15
C ARG A 11 -9.38 -26.64 -2.95
N THR A 12 -9.77 -26.33 -4.18
CA THR A 12 -9.03 -25.41 -5.04
C THR A 12 -9.27 -23.95 -4.63
N ALA A 13 -10.51 -23.61 -4.25
CA ALA A 13 -10.88 -22.26 -3.81
C ALA A 13 -10.18 -21.86 -2.50
N SER A 14 -9.99 -22.79 -1.55
CA SER A 14 -9.30 -22.50 -0.28
C SER A 14 -7.81 -22.17 -0.46
N LEU A 15 -7.14 -22.74 -1.47
CA LEU A 15 -5.76 -22.38 -1.81
C LEU A 15 -5.65 -20.94 -2.36
N ALA A 16 -6.61 -20.51 -3.18
CA ALA A 16 -6.66 -19.13 -3.70
C ALA A 16 -6.91 -18.09 -2.59
N ALA A 17 -7.68 -18.46 -1.55
CA ALA A 17 -7.90 -17.60 -0.38
C ALA A 17 -6.66 -17.47 0.53
N THR A 18 -5.64 -18.33 0.35
CA THR A 18 -4.40 -18.35 1.15
C THR A 18 -3.21 -17.73 0.42
N VAL A 19 -3.42 -17.13 -0.76
CA VAL A 19 -2.37 -16.36 -1.45
C VAL A 19 -2.03 -15.13 -0.58
N PRO A 20 -0.75 -14.89 -0.24
CA PRO A 20 -0.39 -13.78 0.64
C PRO A 20 -0.82 -12.44 0.04
N ASN A 21 -1.56 -11.67 0.85
CA ASN A 21 -2.18 -10.40 0.54
C ASN A 21 -1.17 -9.24 0.32
N ALA A 22 0.02 -9.50 -0.21
CA ALA A 22 1.10 -8.53 -0.41
C ALA A 22 0.72 -7.35 -1.34
N TRP A 23 -0.39 -7.48 -2.07
CA TRP A 23 -0.97 -6.44 -2.92
C TRP A 23 -1.96 -5.53 -2.18
N ARG A 24 -2.36 -5.86 -0.95
CA ARG A 24 -3.37 -5.09 -0.23
C ARG A 24 -2.78 -3.75 0.19
N VAL A 25 -3.33 -2.69 -0.39
CA VAL A 25 -3.02 -1.30 -0.02
C VAL A 25 -3.89 -0.91 1.18
N SER A 26 -3.28 -0.31 2.20
CA SER A 26 -3.99 0.28 3.33
C SER A 26 -4.10 1.79 3.16
N PHE A 27 -5.31 2.34 3.27
CA PHE A 27 -5.54 3.80 3.33
C PHE A 27 -5.64 4.32 4.76
N ARG A 28 -5.54 3.43 5.76
CA ARG A 28 -5.54 3.76 7.18
C ARG A 28 -4.43 2.97 7.88
N PRO A 29 -3.16 3.21 7.52
CA PRO A 29 -2.04 2.58 8.22
C PRO A 29 -2.04 3.03 9.69
N ARG A 30 -1.60 2.14 10.58
CA ARG A 30 -1.23 2.55 11.94
C ARG A 30 0.20 3.05 11.89
N LEU A 31 0.40 4.33 12.13
CA LEU A 31 1.70 4.98 12.15
C LEU A 31 2.02 5.36 13.59
N LEU A 32 3.27 5.19 14.01
CA LEU A 32 3.72 5.54 15.35
C LEU A 32 4.04 7.04 15.46
N ASP A 33 4.59 7.61 14.37
CA ASP A 33 5.03 9.00 14.28
C ASP A 33 4.48 9.66 13.00
N ASP A 34 4.73 10.96 12.84
CA ASP A 34 4.39 11.70 11.64
C ASP A 34 5.07 11.08 10.39
N PRO A 35 4.32 10.62 9.38
CA PRO A 35 4.92 10.02 8.20
C PRO A 35 5.62 11.03 7.28
N PHE A 36 5.37 12.34 7.43
CA PHE A 36 5.89 13.38 6.53
C PHE A 36 7.13 14.09 7.08
N THR A 37 7.99 13.38 7.81
CA THR A 37 9.23 13.96 8.41
C THR A 37 10.18 14.57 7.38
N LEU A 38 10.15 14.08 6.13
CA LEU A 38 10.95 14.59 5.01
C LEU A 38 10.24 15.71 4.21
N GLY A 39 9.06 16.10 4.65
CA GLY A 39 8.25 17.14 4.04
C GLY A 39 7.54 16.72 2.76
N VAL A 40 7.04 17.75 2.08
CA VAL A 40 6.35 17.68 0.79
C VAL A 40 7.03 18.68 -0.13
N ALA A 41 7.23 18.32 -1.40
CA ALA A 41 7.77 19.23 -2.39
C ALA A 41 6.96 19.18 -3.69
N SER A 42 7.15 20.21 -4.51
CA SER A 42 6.62 20.30 -5.86
C SER A 42 7.74 20.56 -6.87
N GLY A 43 7.54 20.16 -8.13
CA GLY A 43 8.56 20.29 -9.18
C GLY A 43 8.02 20.03 -10.59
N ASP A 44 8.90 20.12 -11.59
CA ASP A 44 8.59 19.99 -13.04
C ASP A 44 7.32 20.75 -13.48
N PRO A 45 7.23 22.08 -13.24
CA PRO A 45 6.06 22.85 -13.60
C PRO A 45 5.93 22.96 -15.13
N ARG A 46 4.71 22.76 -15.63
CA ARG A 46 4.28 23.15 -16.98
C ARG A 46 3.09 24.09 -16.87
N MET A 47 2.64 24.62 -18.01
CA MET A 47 1.57 25.63 -18.07
C MET A 47 0.28 25.22 -17.37
N ASP A 48 0.01 23.91 -17.25
CA ASP A 48 -1.23 23.34 -16.73
C ASP A 48 -1.02 22.29 -15.61
N ARG A 49 0.22 22.00 -15.21
CA ARG A 49 0.52 20.91 -14.27
C ARG A 49 1.78 21.14 -13.46
N VAL A 50 1.84 20.49 -12.31
CA VAL A 50 3.02 20.40 -11.46
C VAL A 50 3.11 19.00 -10.88
N MET A 51 4.31 18.51 -10.65
CA MET A 51 4.53 17.27 -9.95
C MET A 51 4.52 17.52 -8.44
N LEU A 52 3.72 16.76 -7.70
CA LEU A 52 3.78 16.71 -6.24
C LEU A 52 4.53 15.45 -5.81
N TRP A 53 5.45 15.60 -4.87
CA TRP A 53 6.23 14.49 -4.33
C TRP A 53 6.33 14.57 -2.81
N THR A 54 6.27 13.40 -2.18
CA THR A 54 6.60 13.18 -0.78
C THR A 54 7.10 11.75 -0.58
N ARG A 55 7.78 11.52 0.54
CA ARG A 55 8.19 10.18 0.98
C ARG A 55 7.66 9.93 2.39
N LEU A 56 6.89 8.86 2.55
CA LEU A 56 6.44 8.39 3.88
C LEU A 56 7.62 7.75 4.61
N ALA A 57 8.10 8.40 5.65
CA ALA A 57 9.21 7.91 6.46
C ALA A 57 9.11 8.40 7.92
N PRO A 58 8.23 7.81 8.76
CA PRO A 58 8.18 8.12 10.18
C PRO A 58 9.54 8.05 10.87
N ARG A 59 10.39 7.10 10.46
CA ARG A 59 11.77 6.92 10.94
C ARG A 59 12.72 6.80 9.74
N PRO A 60 13.24 7.91 9.19
CA PRO A 60 13.96 7.93 7.92
C PRO A 60 15.22 7.06 7.84
N LEU A 61 15.84 6.79 8.99
CA LEU A 61 17.06 6.00 9.09
C LEU A 61 16.78 4.49 9.25
N ASP A 62 15.55 4.11 9.56
CA ASP A 62 15.14 2.71 9.65
C ASP A 62 14.93 2.11 8.25
N PRO A 63 15.04 0.78 8.09
CA PRO A 63 14.61 0.10 6.88
C PRO A 63 13.20 0.51 6.46
N ASP A 64 13.01 0.74 5.16
CA ASP A 64 11.75 1.21 4.56
C ASP A 64 11.19 2.51 5.18
N GLY A 65 12.04 3.33 5.81
CA GLY A 65 11.63 4.57 6.48
C GLY A 65 10.76 4.33 7.74
N GLY A 66 10.76 3.12 8.29
CA GLY A 66 9.95 2.76 9.45
C GLY A 66 8.49 2.42 9.15
N MET A 67 8.14 2.20 7.88
CA MET A 67 6.76 1.92 7.42
C MET A 67 6.30 0.47 7.65
N GLY A 68 7.20 -0.45 8.03
CA GLY A 68 6.85 -1.85 8.32
C GLY A 68 6.38 -2.65 7.10
N GLY A 69 6.79 -2.26 5.88
CA GLY A 69 6.51 -2.98 4.64
C GLY A 69 5.05 -2.93 4.15
N VAL A 70 4.19 -2.11 4.77
CA VAL A 70 2.79 -1.98 4.38
C VAL A 70 2.64 -1.00 3.22
N ARG A 71 2.06 -1.48 2.11
CA ARG A 71 1.67 -0.60 0.99
C ARG A 71 0.59 0.38 1.47
N THR A 72 0.92 1.66 1.44
CA THR A 72 0.07 2.71 2.01
C THR A 72 -0.45 3.63 0.91
N GLY A 73 -1.76 3.78 0.83
CA GLY A 73 -2.41 4.73 -0.07
C GLY A 73 -2.36 6.13 0.52
N VAL A 74 -1.93 7.11 -0.27
CA VAL A 74 -1.86 8.52 0.11
C VAL A 74 -2.88 9.30 -0.72
N ARG A 75 -3.80 9.98 -0.03
CA ARG A 75 -4.70 10.93 -0.67
C ARG A 75 -3.97 12.26 -0.87
N TRP A 76 -4.15 12.87 -2.04
CA TRP A 76 -3.57 14.15 -2.40
C TRP A 76 -4.65 15.08 -2.96
N GLU A 77 -4.38 16.38 -2.93
CA GLU A 77 -5.25 17.46 -3.44
C GLU A 77 -4.39 18.62 -3.96
N VAL A 78 -4.96 19.46 -4.84
CA VAL A 78 -4.35 20.66 -5.43
C VAL A 78 -5.37 21.79 -5.34
#